data_AF-A0A955FPV6-F1
#
_entry.id   AF-A0A955FPV6-F1
#
_cell.length_a   1.000
_cell.length_b   1.000
_cell.length_c   1.000
_cell.angle_alpha   90.00
_cell.angle_beta   90.00
_cell.angle_gamma   90.00
#
_symmetry.space_group_name_H-M   'P 1'
#
loop_
_entity.id
_entity.type
_entity.pdbx_description
1 polymer ?
#
loop_
_entity_poly.entity_id
_entity_poly.type
_entity_poly.pdbx_seq_one_letter_code
_entity_poly.pdbx_strand_id
1 'polypeptide(L)'
;MSRQARRITSVALTALIAGVLVFGWWQRQAAYDWWRLRGYQPSPEIAQIAADTTMTDLGKRLFYVAHPSLSDQATFNENCNISEFSIILGCYISGGNIYVYDVSDERLAGIHEVTAAHEMLHVAYERLSDAERERVDTLLIDAYNNLKDERIKTTIAQYEAADPSSVPNELHSILGTEVRNLSP
;
A
#
# COMPACT_ATOMS: atom_id res chain seq x y z
N MET A 1 -28.61 -42.40 -20.40
CA MET A 1 -27.72 -41.42 -21.08
C MET A 1 -26.59 -42.15 -21.77
N SER A 2 -26.25 -41.77 -23.01
CA SER A 2 -25.10 -42.35 -23.73
C SER A 2 -23.78 -41.98 -23.03
N ARG A 3 -22.75 -42.81 -23.17
CA ARG A 3 -21.40 -42.52 -22.63
C ARG A 3 -20.89 -41.15 -23.10
N GLN A 4 -21.25 -40.76 -24.33
CA GLN A 4 -20.91 -39.46 -24.92
C GLN A 4 -21.64 -38.30 -24.22
N ALA A 5 -22.94 -38.43 -23.94
CA ALA A 5 -23.69 -37.40 -23.21
C ALA A 5 -23.16 -37.20 -21.78
N ARG A 6 -22.78 -38.28 -21.09
CA ARG A 6 -22.16 -38.22 -19.75
C ARG A 6 -20.78 -37.56 -19.77
N ARG A 7 -19.97 -37.81 -20.81
CA ARG A 7 -18.66 -37.17 -21.00
C ARG A 7 -18.79 -35.67 -21.28
N ILE A 8 -19.74 -35.26 -22.12
CA ILE A 8 -20.01 -33.85 -22.41
C ILE A 8 -20.47 -33.11 -21.14
N THR A 9 -21.40 -33.69 -20.38
CA THR A 9 -21.86 -33.08 -19.12
C THR A 9 -20.75 -32.99 -18.09
N SER A 10 -19.90 -34.01 -17.94
CA SER A 10 -18.74 -33.95 -17.05
C SER A 10 -17.74 -32.86 -17.47
N VAL A 11 -17.40 -32.76 -18.76
CA VAL A 11 -16.48 -31.73 -19.26
C VAL A 11 -17.06 -30.33 -19.07
N ALA A 12 -18.35 -30.15 -19.36
CA ALA A 12 -19.04 -28.87 -19.17
C ALA A 12 -19.05 -28.46 -17.69
N LEU A 13 -19.30 -29.40 -16.77
CA LEU A 13 -19.27 -29.14 -15.33
C LEU A 13 -17.86 -28.78 -14.85
N THR A 14 -16.83 -29.51 -15.29
CA THR A 14 -15.43 -29.19 -14.95
C THR A 14 -15.02 -27.82 -15.49
N ALA A 15 -15.38 -27.49 -16.72
CA ALA A 15 -15.10 -26.18 -17.31
C ALA A 15 -15.82 -25.04 -16.56
N LEU A 16 -17.06 -25.27 -16.14
CA LEU A 16 -17.81 -24.32 -15.32
C LEU A 16 -17.14 -24.08 -13.97
N ILE A 17 -16.74 -25.15 -13.26
CA ILE A 17 -16.05 -25.04 -11.97
C ILE A 17 -14.72 -24.28 -12.13
N ALA A 18 -13.93 -24.64 -13.14
CA ALA A 18 -12.68 -23.94 -13.44
C ALA A 18 -12.92 -22.45 -13.74
N GLY A 19 -13.95 -22.13 -14.53
CA GLY A 19 -14.34 -20.76 -14.83
C GLY A 19 -14.72 -19.96 -13.57
N VAL A 20 -15.48 -20.56 -12.66
CA VAL A 20 -15.84 -19.93 -11.37
C VAL A 20 -14.61 -19.69 -10.50
N LEU A 21 -13.67 -20.64 -10.45
CA LEU A 21 -12.43 -20.48 -9.66
C LEU A 21 -11.54 -19.36 -10.23
N VAL A 22 -11.36 -19.32 -11.56
CA VAL A 22 -10.58 -18.25 -12.23
C VAL A 22 -11.25 -16.89 -12.02
N PHE A 23 -12.56 -16.80 -12.19
CA PHE A 23 -13.31 -15.57 -11.97
C PHE A 23 -13.24 -15.11 -10.52
N GLY A 24 -13.39 -16.04 -9.57
CA GLY A 24 -13.25 -15.76 -8.14
C GLY A 24 -11.86 -15.26 -7.78
N TRP A 25 -10.80 -15.87 -8.33
CA TRP A 25 -9.43 -15.40 -8.15
C TRP A 25 -9.23 -14.00 -8.75
N TRP A 26 -9.78 -13.73 -9.93
CA TRP A 26 -9.68 -12.41 -10.56
C TRP A 26 -10.41 -11.32 -9.76
N GLN A 27 -11.56 -11.63 -9.17
CA GLN A 27 -12.37 -10.69 -8.38
C GLN A 27 -12.01 -10.66 -6.89
N ARG A 28 -11.02 -11.44 -6.44
CA ARG A 28 -10.68 -11.59 -5.01
C ARG A 28 -10.40 -10.27 -4.31
N GLN A 29 -9.66 -9.36 -4.96
CA GLN A 29 -9.29 -8.06 -4.41
C GLN A 29 -10.53 -7.14 -4.33
N ALA A 30 -11.35 -7.12 -5.38
CA ALA A 30 -12.59 -6.35 -5.37
C ALA A 30 -13.56 -6.83 -4.28
N ALA A 31 -13.67 -8.13 -4.07
CA ALA A 31 -14.48 -8.71 -3.00
C ALA A 31 -13.92 -8.38 -1.61
N TYR A 32 -12.60 -8.48 -1.41
CA TYR A 32 -11.93 -8.08 -0.17
C TYR A 32 -12.18 -6.61 0.15
N ASP A 33 -11.97 -5.72 -0.83
CA ASP A 33 -12.19 -4.29 -0.67
C ASP A 33 -13.63 -3.96 -0.34
N TRP A 34 -14.58 -4.57 -1.05
CA TRP A 34 -16.00 -4.35 -0.80
C TRP A 34 -16.37 -4.78 0.62
N TRP A 35 -15.84 -5.90 1.09
CA TRP A 35 -16.07 -6.39 2.44
C TRP A 35 -15.48 -5.46 3.50
N ARG A 36 -14.22 -5.05 3.34
CA ARG A 36 -13.53 -4.14 4.27
C ARG A 36 -14.20 -2.77 4.33
N LEU A 37 -14.62 -2.22 3.18
CA LEU A 37 -15.26 -0.90 3.11
C LEU A 37 -16.75 -0.93 3.45
N ARG A 38 -17.34 -2.10 3.67
CA ARG A 38 -18.78 -2.23 3.94
C ARG A 38 -19.14 -1.58 5.27
N GLY A 39 -19.86 -0.47 5.20
CA GLY A 39 -20.25 0.29 6.40
C GLY A 39 -19.10 1.06 7.03
N TYR A 40 -17.92 1.09 6.38
CA TYR A 40 -16.81 1.92 6.80
C TYR A 40 -17.15 3.40 6.55
N GLN A 41 -16.79 4.25 7.51
CA GLN A 41 -16.82 5.70 7.39
C GLN A 41 -15.50 6.23 7.98
N PRO A 42 -14.68 6.97 7.21
CA PRO A 42 -13.48 7.58 7.77
C PRO A 42 -13.86 8.64 8.80
N SER A 43 -12.99 8.85 9.80
CA SER A 43 -13.15 10.02 10.68
C SER A 43 -12.97 11.32 9.88
N PRO A 44 -13.48 12.46 10.37
CA PRO A 44 -13.26 13.74 9.72
C PRO A 44 -11.78 14.04 9.45
N GLU A 45 -10.91 13.72 10.41
CA GLU A 45 -9.46 13.94 10.33
C GLU A 45 -8.83 13.07 9.24
N ILE A 46 -9.18 11.79 9.19
CA ILE A 46 -8.72 10.86 8.14
C ILE A 46 -9.20 11.30 6.75
N ALA A 47 -10.45 11.74 6.64
CA ALA A 47 -11.00 12.23 5.39
C ALA A 47 -10.30 13.52 4.92
N GLN A 48 -9.95 14.39 5.88
CA GLN A 48 -9.21 15.63 5.62
C GLN A 48 -7.78 15.34 5.15
N ILE A 49 -7.05 14.44 5.82
CA ILE A 49 -5.72 13.99 5.39
C ILE A 49 -5.75 13.46 3.95
N ALA A 50 -6.74 12.63 3.61
CA ALA A 50 -6.89 12.10 2.25
C ALA A 50 -7.23 13.19 1.21
N ALA A 51 -7.85 14.30 1.63
CA ALA A 51 -8.12 15.46 0.78
C ALA A 51 -6.86 16.31 0.60
N ASP A 52 -6.13 16.61 1.68
CA ASP A 52 -4.95 17.48 1.69
C ASP A 52 -3.75 16.85 0.97
N THR A 53 -3.63 15.53 1.04
CA THR A 53 -2.66 14.76 0.24
C THR A 53 -3.06 14.64 -1.23
N THR A 54 -4.23 15.17 -1.63
CA THR A 54 -4.76 15.11 -3.00
C THR A 54 -4.88 13.68 -3.54
N MET A 55 -5.11 12.69 -2.67
CA MET A 55 -5.25 11.31 -3.08
C MET A 55 -6.33 11.18 -4.18
N THR A 56 -5.98 10.46 -5.25
CA THR A 56 -6.92 10.09 -6.30
C THR A 56 -8.03 9.21 -5.72
N ASP A 57 -9.13 9.00 -6.45
CA ASP A 57 -10.20 8.11 -5.98
C ASP A 57 -9.69 6.69 -5.69
N LEU A 58 -8.74 6.21 -6.49
CA LEU A 58 -8.05 4.95 -6.22
C LEU A 58 -7.22 5.04 -4.94
N GLY A 59 -6.39 6.08 -4.79
CA GLY A 59 -5.58 6.28 -3.59
C GLY A 59 -6.42 6.36 -2.31
N LYS A 60 -7.54 7.09 -2.34
CA LYS A 60 -8.50 7.17 -1.23
C LYS A 60 -9.09 5.80 -0.88
N ARG A 61 -9.49 5.03 -1.90
CA ARG A 61 -10.01 3.68 -1.68
C ARG A 61 -8.98 2.77 -1.04
N LEU A 62 -7.73 2.83 -1.51
CA LEU A 62 -6.60 2.05 -0.95
C LEU A 62 -6.26 2.49 0.47
N PHE A 63 -6.27 3.79 0.74
CA PHE A 63 -6.07 4.31 2.08
C PHE A 63 -7.18 3.78 3.01
N TYR A 64 -8.45 4.00 2.66
CA TYR A 64 -9.59 3.59 3.49
C TYR A 64 -9.74 2.08 3.66
N VAL A 65 -9.38 1.28 2.65
CA VAL A 65 -9.46 -0.18 2.81
C VAL A 65 -8.52 -0.65 3.90
N ALA A 66 -7.43 0.08 4.15
CA ALA A 66 -6.47 -0.16 5.22
C ALA A 66 -6.87 0.52 6.55
N HIS A 67 -8.13 0.98 6.70
CA HIS A 67 -8.69 1.48 7.98
C HIS A 67 -7.73 2.37 8.78
N PRO A 68 -7.27 3.49 8.19
CA PRO A 68 -6.25 4.32 8.78
C PRO A 68 -6.75 4.96 10.08
N SER A 69 -5.85 5.12 11.05
CA SER A 69 -6.14 5.83 12.29
C SER A 69 -5.01 6.78 12.67
N LEU A 70 -5.39 7.92 13.27
CA LEU A 70 -4.50 8.71 14.09
C LEU A 70 -4.44 8.04 15.48
N SER A 71 -3.25 7.57 15.85
CA SER A 71 -3.03 6.73 17.00
C SER A 71 -2.26 7.48 18.08
N ASP A 72 -2.70 7.34 19.33
CA ASP A 72 -1.90 7.79 20.47
C ASP A 72 -0.64 6.92 20.64
N GLN A 73 0.23 7.32 21.57
CA GLN A 73 1.53 6.67 21.75
C GLN A 73 1.42 5.20 22.15
N ALA A 74 0.43 4.86 22.97
CA ALA A 74 0.23 3.49 23.42
C ALA A 74 -0.20 2.59 22.25
N THR A 75 -1.23 3.03 21.51
CA THR A 75 -1.78 2.31 20.35
C THR A 75 -0.74 2.18 19.24
N PHE A 76 0.02 3.26 18.98
CA PHE A 76 1.06 3.26 17.98
C PHE A 76 2.17 2.27 18.32
N ASN A 77 2.72 2.30 19.54
CA ASN A 77 3.80 1.40 19.95
C ASN A 77 3.35 -0.07 20.06
N GLU A 78 2.06 -0.33 20.31
CA GLU A 78 1.53 -1.69 20.31
C GLU A 78 1.48 -2.29 18.89
N ASN A 79 1.11 -1.48 17.89
CA ASN A 79 0.85 -1.97 16.54
C ASN A 79 2.04 -1.79 15.58
N CYS A 80 2.80 -0.70 15.71
CA CYS A 80 3.94 -0.37 14.86
C CYS A 80 5.25 -0.78 15.52
N ASN A 81 5.64 -2.04 15.32
CA ASN A 81 6.92 -2.60 15.77
C ASN A 81 7.94 -2.75 14.62
N ILE A 82 7.80 -1.93 13.57
CA ILE A 82 8.70 -1.92 12.42
C ILE A 82 9.82 -0.89 12.60
N SER A 83 10.99 -1.18 12.05
CA SER A 83 12.12 -0.24 12.04
C SER A 83 11.90 0.79 10.93
N GLU A 84 11.76 2.05 11.32
CA GLU A 84 11.56 3.20 10.44
C GLU A 84 12.77 4.15 10.58
N PHE A 85 13.42 4.50 9.47
CA PHE A 85 14.66 5.30 9.45
C PHE A 85 14.47 6.69 8.82
N SER A 86 13.31 6.96 8.23
CA SER A 86 12.96 8.25 7.65
C SER A 86 12.24 9.14 8.69
N ILE A 87 11.59 10.21 8.20
CA ILE A 87 10.80 11.12 9.03
C ILE A 87 9.39 10.58 9.32
N ILE A 88 9.01 9.47 8.69
CA ILE A 88 7.67 8.90 8.73
C ILE A 88 7.36 8.39 10.14
N LEU A 89 6.16 8.72 10.63
CA LEU A 89 5.68 8.31 11.96
C LEU A 89 4.43 7.45 11.79
N GLY A 90 4.60 6.37 11.04
CA GLY A 90 3.51 5.51 10.60
C GLY A 90 3.95 4.07 10.43
N CYS A 91 2.97 3.20 10.27
CA CYS A 91 3.19 1.89 9.69
C CYS A 91 1.94 1.36 9.00
N TYR A 92 2.14 0.65 7.90
CA TYR A 92 1.17 -0.25 7.30
C TYR A 92 1.50 -1.70 7.70
N ILE A 93 0.54 -2.37 8.30
CA ILE A 93 0.62 -3.83 8.53
C ILE A 93 0.08 -4.52 7.28
N SER A 94 0.91 -5.29 6.57
CA SER A 94 0.55 -6.03 5.36
C SER A 94 -0.78 -6.79 5.49
N GLY A 95 -1.70 -6.57 4.55
CA GLY A 95 -3.09 -7.06 4.58
C GLY A 95 -3.98 -6.52 5.71
N GLY A 96 -3.48 -5.56 6.49
CA GLY A 96 -4.00 -5.07 7.76
C GLY A 96 -4.29 -3.57 7.72
N ASN A 97 -3.92 -2.87 8.79
CA ASN A 97 -4.30 -1.46 9.00
C ASN A 97 -3.12 -0.50 8.84
N ILE A 98 -3.43 0.75 8.53
CA ILE A 98 -2.49 1.88 8.61
C ILE A 98 -2.64 2.55 9.98
N TYR A 99 -1.53 2.78 10.65
CA TYR A 99 -1.48 3.59 11.87
C TYR A 99 -0.56 4.77 11.63
N VAL A 100 -1.04 5.97 11.95
CA VAL A 100 -0.27 7.21 11.88
C VAL A 100 -0.21 7.78 13.29
N TYR A 101 0.99 8.08 13.78
CA TYR A 101 1.14 8.62 15.12
C TYR A 101 0.57 10.04 15.20
N ASP A 102 -0.27 10.29 16.21
CA ASP A 102 -0.93 11.58 16.40
C ASP A 102 0.02 12.61 17.04
N VAL A 103 0.81 13.27 16.21
CA VAL A 103 1.72 14.34 16.59
C VAL A 103 0.98 15.68 16.70
N SER A 104 1.00 16.30 17.89
CA SER A 104 0.39 17.61 18.13
C SER A 104 1.37 18.80 18.03
N ASP A 105 2.64 18.55 17.70
CA ASP A 105 3.66 19.61 17.61
C ASP A 105 3.55 20.35 16.27
N GLU A 106 3.16 21.63 16.33
CA GLU A 106 2.95 22.48 15.14
C GLU A 106 4.19 22.62 14.25
N ARG A 107 5.40 22.40 14.78
CA ARG A 107 6.64 22.43 14.00
C ARG A 107 6.72 21.29 12.99
N LEU A 108 5.92 20.24 13.19
CA LEU A 108 5.80 19.06 12.34
C LEU A 108 4.53 19.09 11.50
N ALA A 109 3.92 20.26 11.29
CA ALA A 109 2.78 20.41 10.38
C ALA A 109 3.08 19.78 9.01
N GLY A 110 2.16 18.95 8.50
CA GLY A 110 2.35 18.17 7.28
C GLY A 110 2.78 16.72 7.53
N ILE A 111 3.18 16.34 8.75
CA ILE A 111 3.72 15.01 9.00
C ILE A 111 2.66 13.91 8.90
N HIS A 112 1.43 14.18 9.31
CA HIS A 112 0.33 13.23 9.19
C HIS A 112 0.02 12.94 7.72
N GLU A 113 0.04 13.98 6.88
CA GLU A 113 -0.23 13.91 5.45
C GLU A 113 0.86 13.13 4.71
N VAL A 114 2.13 13.48 4.94
CA VAL A 114 3.26 12.78 4.32
C VAL A 114 3.30 11.32 4.77
N THR A 115 3.10 11.05 6.07
CA THR A 115 3.02 9.69 6.62
C THR A 115 1.86 8.91 6.01
N ALA A 116 0.65 9.48 5.97
CA ALA A 116 -0.51 8.79 5.41
C ALA A 116 -0.36 8.49 3.91
N ALA A 117 0.25 9.40 3.15
CA ALA A 117 0.57 9.18 1.75
C ALA A 117 1.60 8.05 1.58
N HIS A 118 2.63 8.02 2.42
CA HIS A 118 3.66 6.96 2.45
C HIS A 118 3.04 5.59 2.74
N GLU A 119 2.23 5.49 3.79
CA GLU A 119 1.58 4.23 4.15
C GLU A 119 0.54 3.79 3.12
N MET A 120 -0.18 4.72 2.47
CA MET A 120 -1.08 4.39 1.37
C MET A 120 -0.32 3.82 0.17
N LEU A 121 0.88 4.31 -0.13
CA LEU A 121 1.72 3.79 -1.20
C LEU A 121 2.19 2.35 -0.91
N HIS A 122 2.42 1.98 0.35
CA HIS A 122 2.64 0.58 0.75
C HIS A 122 1.44 -0.32 0.40
N VAL A 123 0.22 0.14 0.65
CA VAL A 123 -1.01 -0.58 0.25
C VAL A 123 -1.10 -0.71 -1.27
N ALA A 124 -0.75 0.34 -2.01
CA ALA A 124 -0.76 0.32 -3.47
C ALA A 124 0.29 -0.65 -4.03
N TYR A 125 1.49 -0.62 -3.49
CA TYR A 125 2.60 -1.46 -3.91
C TYR A 125 2.33 -2.94 -3.61
N GLU A 126 1.78 -3.28 -2.45
CA GLU A 126 1.34 -4.64 -2.09
C GLU A 126 0.40 -5.26 -3.14
N ARG A 127 -0.42 -4.45 -3.81
CA ARG A 127 -1.44 -4.91 -4.77
C ARG A 127 -0.92 -5.13 -6.19
N LEU A 128 0.30 -4.71 -6.49
CA LEU A 128 0.90 -4.92 -7.80
C LEU A 128 1.07 -6.42 -8.07
N SER A 129 0.81 -6.83 -9.31
CA SER A 129 1.26 -8.14 -9.79
C SER A 129 2.79 -8.19 -9.85
N ASP A 130 3.35 -9.40 -9.90
CA ASP A 130 4.82 -9.58 -9.94
C ASP A 130 5.46 -8.81 -11.10
N ALA A 131 4.82 -8.80 -12.28
CA ALA A 131 5.32 -8.08 -13.45
C ALA A 131 5.21 -6.55 -13.30
N GLU A 132 4.15 -6.05 -12.65
CA GLU A 132 4.01 -4.63 -12.37
C GLU A 132 5.02 -4.18 -11.31
N ARG A 133 5.24 -5.01 -10.29
CA ARG A 133 6.21 -4.77 -9.22
C ARG A 133 7.62 -4.71 -9.79
N GLU A 134 8.04 -5.69 -10.58
CA GLU A 134 9.35 -5.69 -11.24
C GLU A 134 9.57 -4.43 -12.10
N ARG A 135 8.54 -4.03 -12.85
CA ARG A 135 8.58 -2.79 -13.64
C ARG A 135 8.73 -1.56 -12.75
N VAL A 136 7.96 -1.46 -11.67
CA VAL A 136 8.02 -0.33 -10.73
C VAL A 136 9.38 -0.28 -10.04
N ASP A 137 9.90 -1.41 -9.57
CA ASP A 137 11.21 -1.49 -8.91
C ASP A 137 12.33 -0.98 -9.82
N THR A 138 12.28 -1.36 -11.11
CA THR A 138 13.24 -0.87 -12.10
C THR A 138 13.19 0.65 -12.24
N LEU A 139 11.98 1.23 -12.37
CA LEU A 139 11.81 2.69 -12.47
C LEU A 139 12.28 3.42 -11.21
N LEU A 140 12.02 2.85 -10.03
CA LEU A 140 12.43 3.43 -8.75
C LEU A 140 13.96 3.41 -8.59
N ILE A 141 14.62 2.31 -8.96
CA ILE A 141 16.07 2.21 -8.95
C ILE A 141 16.69 3.23 -9.91
N ASP A 142 16.13 3.38 -11.13
CA ASP A 142 16.61 4.36 -12.09
C ASP A 142 16.42 5.81 -11.57
N ALA A 143 15.28 6.11 -10.95
CA ALA A 143 15.04 7.40 -10.32
C ALA A 143 16.02 7.67 -9.16
N TYR A 144 16.24 6.67 -8.31
CA TYR A 144 17.17 6.74 -7.19
C TYR A 144 18.62 6.97 -7.63
N ASN A 145 19.09 6.25 -8.66
CA ASN A 145 20.43 6.40 -9.20
C ASN A 145 20.69 7.81 -9.76
N ASN A 146 19.64 8.47 -10.26
CA ASN A 146 19.71 9.84 -10.76
C ASN A 146 19.54 10.91 -9.67
N LEU A 147 19.08 10.53 -8.47
CA LEU A 147 18.81 11.44 -7.37
C LEU A 147 20.10 12.11 -6.86
N LYS A 148 20.00 13.40 -6.52
CA LYS A 148 21.09 14.20 -5.95
C LYS A 148 20.86 14.59 -4.49
N ASP A 149 19.71 14.22 -3.94
CA ASP A 149 19.38 14.46 -2.54
C ASP A 149 20.17 13.50 -1.65
N GLU A 150 21.21 14.02 -1.00
CA GLU A 150 22.08 13.24 -0.12
C GLU A 150 21.39 12.82 1.18
N ARG A 151 20.35 13.54 1.63
CA ARG A 151 19.56 13.14 2.80
C ARG A 151 18.79 11.86 2.47
N ILE A 152 18.08 11.81 1.34
CA ILE A 152 17.35 10.60 0.92
C ILE A 152 18.32 9.44 0.73
N LYS A 153 19.47 9.65 0.07
CA LYS A 153 20.50 8.59 -0.06
C LYS A 153 20.99 8.07 1.29
N THR A 154 21.19 8.95 2.26
CA THR A 154 21.60 8.57 3.61
C THR A 154 20.51 7.74 4.30
N THR A 155 19.24 8.13 4.16
CA THR A 155 18.10 7.35 4.68
C THR A 155 18.04 5.96 4.03
N ILE A 156 18.13 5.86 2.70
CA ILE A 156 18.12 4.57 2.00
C ILE A 156 19.31 3.69 2.42
N ALA A 157 20.50 4.28 2.62
CA ALA A 157 21.66 3.52 3.11
C ALA A 157 21.44 2.94 4.53
N GLN A 158 20.61 3.57 5.37
CA GLN A 158 20.25 3.02 6.68
C GLN A 158 19.33 1.80 6.54
N TYR A 159 18.33 1.87 5.65
CA TYR A 159 17.52 0.69 5.31
C TYR A 159 18.37 -0.43 4.74
N GLU A 160 19.25 -0.13 3.79
CA GLU A 160 20.14 -1.12 3.18
C GLU A 160 21.07 -1.79 4.22
N ALA A 161 21.61 -1.00 5.17
CA ALA A 161 22.45 -1.53 6.23
C ALA A 161 21.67 -2.41 7.24
N ALA A 162 20.40 -2.12 7.48
CA ALA A 162 19.55 -2.89 8.37
C ALA A 162 19.02 -4.18 7.71
N ASP A 163 18.45 -4.03 6.51
CA ASP A 163 17.96 -5.13 5.66
C ASP A 163 17.88 -4.67 4.19
N PRO A 164 18.81 -5.10 3.32
CA PRO A 164 18.78 -4.76 1.89
C PRO A 164 17.48 -5.13 1.18
N SER A 165 16.75 -6.15 1.66
CA SER A 165 15.50 -6.59 1.04
C SER A 165 14.33 -5.63 1.29
N SER A 166 14.46 -4.73 2.26
CA SER A 166 13.47 -3.69 2.56
C SER A 166 13.53 -2.49 1.59
N VAL A 167 14.67 -2.28 0.91
CA VAL A 167 14.90 -1.09 0.10
C VAL A 167 13.84 -0.90 -1.00
N PRO A 168 13.47 -1.90 -1.82
CA PRO A 168 12.42 -1.72 -2.83
C PRO A 168 11.07 -1.33 -2.22
N ASN A 169 10.76 -1.88 -1.03
CA ASN A 169 9.52 -1.58 -0.31
C ASN A 169 9.50 -0.14 0.21
N GLU A 170 10.61 0.43 0.65
CA GLU A 170 10.59 1.83 1.12
C GLU A 170 10.78 2.85 0.01
N LEU A 171 11.49 2.49 -1.06
CA LEU A 171 11.84 3.42 -2.12
C LEU A 171 10.61 4.01 -2.83
N HIS A 172 9.54 3.22 -3.02
CA HIS A 172 8.33 3.72 -3.66
C HIS A 172 7.65 4.83 -2.84
N SER A 173 7.62 4.68 -1.52
CA SER A 173 6.94 5.63 -0.64
C SER A 173 7.80 6.84 -0.34
N ILE A 174 9.11 6.65 -0.10
CA ILE A 174 10.06 7.74 0.11
C ILE A 174 10.15 8.62 -1.14
N LEU A 175 10.37 8.03 -2.33
CA LEU A 175 10.43 8.82 -3.55
C LEU A 175 9.07 9.45 -3.87
N GLY A 176 7.98 8.72 -3.69
CA GLY A 176 6.62 9.18 -3.98
C GLY A 176 6.14 10.34 -3.10
N THR A 177 6.68 10.50 -1.90
CA THR A 177 6.26 11.54 -0.95
C THR A 177 7.30 12.64 -0.72
N GLU A 178 8.59 12.35 -0.89
CA GLU A 178 9.66 13.29 -0.56
C GLU A 178 10.35 13.90 -1.79
N VAL A 179 10.17 13.32 -2.98
CA VAL A 179 10.74 13.85 -4.24
C VAL A 179 9.67 14.55 -5.06
N ARG A 180 9.75 15.89 -5.11
CA ARG A 180 8.76 16.72 -5.80
C ARG A 180 8.59 16.42 -7.30
N ASN A 181 9.68 16.08 -7.98
CA ASN A 181 9.70 15.86 -9.42
C ASN A 181 10.36 14.51 -9.73
N LEU A 182 9.53 13.49 -9.93
CA LEU A 182 9.96 12.22 -10.50
C LEU A 182 9.72 12.24 -12.01
N SER A 183 10.70 11.77 -12.77
CA SER A 183 10.51 11.60 -14.22
C SER A 183 9.55 10.43 -14.46
N PRO A 184 8.68 10.50 -15.49
CA PRO A 184 7.75 9.41 -15.83
C PRO A 184 8.44 8.10 -16.21
#